data_AF-A0A7Y3FQJ8-F1
#
_entry.id   AF-A0A7Y3FQJ8-F1
#
_cell.length_a   1.000
_cell.length_b   1.000
_cell.length_c   1.000
_cell.angle_alpha   90.00
_cell.angle_beta   90.00
_cell.angle_gamma   90.00
#
_symmetry.space_group_name_H-M   'P 1'
#
loop_
_entity.id
_entity.type
_entity.pdbx_description
1 polymer ?
#
loop_
_entity_poly.entity_id
_entity_poly.type
_entity_poly.pdbx_seq_one_letter_code
_entity_poly.pdbx_strand_id
1 'polypeptide(L)'
;MTRPSEQACPVETGQGVPSLSAVASNPRLPLPARTRIVTELSDDLRALRRRLVAQGLPPEEADRRAAEVLVPTGPALRELEDLARPYYLRLVAPFAPERLRMVERWVLVLATVLLLAVEGATLLGAGLLSNPSLYLWPVLAAGTAMLAIVLAKAFQLWIKGAHEHPRRGVTSIAVLAGLTLSIGSAGVVLGLLELAMAVEAAPGRAVELTISWLFRDAALLSTAIILAVMGGLGWLALDSWITWVEQAHAEALDHPNHSTKESS
;
A
#
# COMPACT_ATOMS: atom_id res chain seq x y z
N MET A 1 -11.13 -70.63 -28.56
CA MET A 1 -10.14 -70.63 -27.47
C MET A 1 -9.13 -69.53 -27.77
N THR A 2 -9.40 -68.32 -27.27
CA THR A 2 -8.61 -67.11 -27.52
C THR A 2 -8.29 -66.52 -26.14
N ARG A 3 -7.00 -66.44 -25.82
CA ARG A 3 -6.50 -65.86 -24.56
C ARG A 3 -6.75 -64.34 -24.56
N PRO A 4 -7.24 -63.75 -23.46
CA PRO A 4 -7.26 -62.30 -23.31
C PRO A 4 -5.85 -61.82 -22.95
N SER A 5 -5.37 -60.84 -23.72
CA SER A 5 -4.11 -60.14 -23.53
C SER A 5 -4.18 -59.24 -22.29
N GLU A 6 -3.34 -59.54 -21.29
CA GLU A 6 -2.96 -58.62 -20.21
C GLU A 6 -2.30 -57.37 -20.82
N GLN A 7 -3.03 -56.26 -20.84
CA GLN A 7 -2.46 -54.93 -21.02
C GLN A 7 -1.85 -54.49 -19.69
N ALA A 8 -0.53 -54.49 -19.63
CA ALA A 8 0.23 -53.87 -18.55
C ALA A 8 -0.01 -52.35 -18.57
N CYS A 9 -0.58 -51.83 -17.48
CA CYS A 9 -0.57 -50.40 -17.20
C CYS A 9 0.88 -49.91 -17.07
N PRO A 10 1.30 -48.87 -17.80
CA PRO A 10 2.60 -48.24 -17.57
C PRO A 10 2.56 -47.57 -16.19
N VAL A 11 3.35 -48.09 -15.25
CA VAL A 11 3.63 -47.42 -13.99
C VAL A 11 4.58 -46.26 -14.32
N GLU A 12 4.06 -45.03 -14.33
CA GLU A 12 4.85 -43.79 -14.35
C GLU A 12 5.72 -43.73 -13.08
N THR A 13 6.87 -44.39 -13.16
CA THR A 13 7.96 -44.29 -12.18
C THR A 13 8.75 -43.04 -12.50
N GLY A 14 8.34 -41.88 -11.98
CA GLY A 14 9.13 -40.66 -12.17
C GLY A 14 8.56 -39.30 -11.80
N GLN A 15 7.37 -39.20 -11.19
CA GLN A 15 6.95 -37.92 -10.61
C GLN A 15 7.59 -37.76 -9.23
N GLY A 16 8.72 -37.05 -9.19
CA GLY A 16 9.39 -36.68 -7.96
C GLY A 16 8.42 -36.00 -7.00
N VAL A 17 8.46 -36.42 -5.73
CA VAL A 17 7.68 -35.84 -4.64
C VAL A 17 7.81 -34.31 -4.70
N PRO A 18 6.71 -33.54 -4.74
CA PRO A 18 6.79 -32.10 -4.82
C PRO A 18 7.60 -31.60 -3.61
N SER A 19 8.73 -30.95 -3.87
CA SER A 19 9.55 -30.40 -2.80
C SER A 19 8.85 -29.18 -2.17
N LEU A 20 9.11 -28.88 -0.90
CA LEU A 20 8.72 -27.62 -0.25
C LEU A 20 9.06 -26.37 -1.11
N SER A 21 10.09 -26.47 -1.95
CA SER A 21 10.42 -25.44 -2.92
C SER A 21 9.32 -25.21 -3.96
N ALA A 22 8.56 -26.21 -4.38
CA ALA A 22 7.41 -26.03 -5.28
C ALA A 22 6.30 -25.17 -4.63
N VAL A 23 6.10 -25.30 -3.33
CA VAL A 23 5.15 -24.46 -2.56
C VAL A 23 5.71 -23.04 -2.36
N ALA A 24 7.01 -22.93 -2.05
CA ALA A 24 7.68 -21.63 -1.89
C ALA A 24 7.76 -20.82 -3.20
N SER A 25 7.87 -21.51 -4.34
CA SER A 25 7.94 -20.93 -5.67
C SER A 25 6.58 -20.62 -6.27
N ASN A 26 5.46 -20.96 -5.62
CA ASN A 26 4.14 -20.74 -6.19
C ASN A 26 3.80 -19.23 -6.21
N PRO A 27 3.66 -18.61 -7.41
CA PRO A 27 3.40 -17.18 -7.53
C PRO A 27 1.96 -16.80 -7.18
N ARG A 28 1.06 -17.77 -7.04
CA ARG A 28 -0.37 -17.51 -6.78
C ARG A 28 -0.69 -17.22 -5.32
N LEU A 29 0.21 -17.59 -4.39
CA LEU A 29 0.03 -17.31 -2.97
C LEU A 29 0.56 -15.91 -2.60
N PRO A 30 -0.23 -15.06 -1.91
CA PRO A 30 0.25 -13.78 -1.46
C PRO A 30 1.41 -13.94 -0.46
N LEU A 31 2.41 -13.05 -0.56
CA LEU A 31 3.69 -13.10 0.16
C LEU A 31 3.60 -13.34 1.69
N PRO A 32 2.66 -12.74 2.46
CA PRO A 32 2.54 -13.04 3.89
C PRO A 32 1.90 -14.42 4.17
N ALA A 33 1.00 -14.90 3.33
CA ALA A 33 0.40 -16.22 3.49
C ALA A 33 1.38 -17.33 3.09
N ARG A 34 2.16 -17.12 2.03
CA ARG A 34 3.14 -18.08 1.53
C ARG A 34 4.22 -18.38 2.58
N THR A 35 4.76 -17.34 3.22
CA THR A 35 5.78 -17.49 4.27
C THR A 35 5.23 -18.23 5.48
N ARG A 36 4.01 -17.91 5.92
CA ARG A 36 3.34 -18.61 7.03
C ARG A 36 3.10 -20.08 6.73
N ILE A 37 2.51 -20.40 5.58
CA ILE A 37 2.20 -21.77 5.15
C ILE A 37 3.48 -22.61 5.05
N VAL A 38 4.54 -22.08 4.44
CA VAL A 38 5.83 -22.78 4.33
C VAL A 38 6.44 -23.03 5.71
N THR A 39 6.31 -22.08 6.64
CA THR A 39 6.82 -22.22 8.00
C THR A 39 6.06 -23.32 8.75
N GLU A 40 4.73 -23.27 8.77
CA GLU A 40 3.86 -24.27 9.41
C GLU A 40 4.12 -25.68 8.83
N LEU A 41 4.15 -25.83 7.50
CA LEU A 41 4.47 -27.11 6.84
C LEU A 41 5.88 -27.62 7.19
N SER A 42 6.87 -26.73 7.30
CA SER A 42 8.23 -27.12 7.67
C SER A 42 8.32 -27.60 9.11
N ASP A 43 7.53 -27.01 10.02
CA ASP A 43 7.44 -27.41 11.42
C ASP A 43 6.73 -28.76 11.55
N ASP A 44 5.63 -28.95 10.82
CA ASP A 44 4.87 -30.21 10.81
C ASP A 44 5.69 -31.36 10.22
N LEU A 45 6.44 -31.11 9.14
CA LEU A 45 7.36 -32.10 8.57
C LEU A 45 8.45 -32.48 9.58
N ARG A 46 9.04 -31.52 10.29
CA ARG A 46 10.02 -31.78 11.36
C ARG A 46 9.40 -32.56 12.53
N ALA A 47 8.14 -32.27 12.89
CA ALA A 47 7.43 -33.00 13.94
C ALA A 47 7.15 -34.45 13.52
N LEU A 48 6.64 -34.67 12.31
CA LEU A 48 6.31 -36.01 11.80
C LEU A 48 7.58 -36.86 11.61
N ARG A 49 8.65 -36.29 11.06
CA ARG A 49 9.96 -36.96 10.95
C ARG A 49 10.45 -37.44 12.31
N ARG A 50 10.45 -36.58 13.33
CA ARG A 50 10.87 -36.95 14.70
C ARG A 50 10.06 -38.12 15.25
N ARG A 51 8.74 -38.12 15.00
CA ARG A 51 7.86 -39.21 15.42
C ARG A 51 8.14 -40.52 14.70
N LEU A 52 8.40 -40.50 13.38
CA LEU A 52 8.73 -41.68 12.59
C LEU A 52 10.09 -42.27 12.98
N VAL A 53 11.09 -41.42 13.22
CA VAL A 53 12.41 -41.85 13.73
C VAL A 53 12.28 -42.49 15.11
N ALA A 54 11.46 -41.92 16.00
CA ALA A 54 11.18 -42.50 17.31
C ALA A 54 10.48 -43.87 17.24
N GLN A 55 9.81 -44.19 16.12
CA GLN A 55 9.21 -45.49 15.85
C GLN A 55 10.19 -46.49 15.21
N GLY A 56 11.47 -46.12 15.06
CA GLY A 56 12.51 -46.99 14.53
C GLY A 56 12.69 -46.92 13.01
N LEU A 57 12.05 -45.97 12.31
CA LEU A 57 12.37 -45.75 10.90
C LEU A 57 13.75 -45.08 10.75
N PRO A 58 14.55 -45.50 9.76
CA PRO A 58 15.77 -44.80 9.42
C PRO A 58 15.45 -43.36 8.95
N PRO A 59 16.33 -42.38 9.21
CA PRO A 59 16.03 -40.96 8.99
C PRO A 59 15.62 -40.61 7.56
N GLU A 60 16.24 -41.22 6.56
CA GLU A 60 15.95 -40.98 5.15
C GLU A 60 14.56 -41.49 4.75
N GLU A 61 14.15 -42.64 5.28
CA GLU A 61 12.82 -43.21 5.06
C GLU A 61 11.74 -42.40 5.79
N ALA A 62 12.07 -41.89 6.98
CA ALA A 62 11.20 -41.00 7.73
C ALA A 62 10.97 -39.66 7.00
N ASP A 63 12.02 -39.10 6.39
CA ASP A 63 11.92 -37.89 5.56
C ASP A 63 11.06 -38.14 4.32
N ARG A 64 11.27 -39.25 3.61
CA ARG A 64 10.46 -39.63 2.44
C ARG A 64 8.99 -39.79 2.80
N ARG A 65 8.68 -40.56 3.85
CA ARG A 65 7.29 -40.78 4.30
C ARG A 65 6.65 -39.52 4.85
N ALA A 66 7.41 -38.67 5.54
CA ALA A 66 6.88 -37.40 6.02
C ALA A 66 6.49 -36.50 4.83
N ALA A 67 7.35 -36.41 3.81
CA ALA A 67 7.04 -35.67 2.60
C ALA A 67 5.83 -36.25 1.85
N GLU A 68 5.72 -37.57 1.72
CA GLU A 68 4.56 -38.22 1.07
C GLU A 68 3.23 -37.94 1.79
N VAL A 69 3.24 -37.80 3.11
CA VAL A 69 2.02 -37.56 3.91
C VAL A 69 1.65 -36.08 3.98
N LEU A 70 2.64 -35.19 4.13
CA LEU A 70 2.40 -33.78 4.42
C LEU A 70 2.51 -32.87 3.20
N VAL A 71 3.20 -33.25 2.12
CA VAL A 71 3.26 -32.41 0.93
C VAL A 71 1.91 -32.48 0.22
N PRO A 72 1.16 -31.36 0.15
CA PRO A 72 -0.13 -31.35 -0.50
C PRO A 72 0.04 -31.67 -1.99
N THR A 73 -0.77 -32.61 -2.47
CA THR A 73 -0.87 -32.90 -3.90
C THR A 73 -1.39 -31.66 -4.64
N GLY A 74 -1.14 -31.58 -5.96
CA GLY A 74 -1.62 -30.47 -6.79
C GLY A 74 -3.11 -30.10 -6.61
N PRO A 75 -4.03 -31.06 -6.41
CA PRO A 75 -5.43 -30.76 -6.04
C PRO A 75 -5.59 -30.15 -4.65
N ALA A 76 -4.91 -30.68 -3.63
CA ALA A 76 -4.97 -30.18 -2.26
C ALA A 76 -4.44 -28.74 -2.14
N LEU A 77 -3.42 -28.39 -2.92
CA LEU A 77 -2.92 -27.01 -3.02
C LEU A 77 -4.00 -26.03 -3.52
N ARG A 78 -4.87 -26.45 -4.44
CA ARG A 78 -5.97 -25.60 -4.94
C ARG A 78 -7.06 -25.39 -3.90
N GLU A 79 -7.42 -26.44 -3.16
CA GLU A 79 -8.37 -26.31 -2.04
C GLU A 79 -7.82 -25.40 -0.94
N LEU A 80 -6.52 -25.50 -0.63
CA LEU A 80 -5.86 -24.63 0.34
C LEU A 80 -5.84 -23.16 -0.14
N GLU A 81 -5.64 -22.94 -1.45
CA GLU A 81 -5.75 -21.62 -2.08
C GLU A 81 -7.16 -21.03 -1.95
N ASP A 82 -8.20 -21.87 -2.12
CA ASP A 82 -9.60 -21.48 -1.97
C ASP A 82 -10.01 -21.22 -0.51
N LEU A 83 -9.45 -21.96 0.45
CA LEU A 83 -9.68 -21.77 1.89
C LEU A 83 -8.92 -20.58 2.46
N ALA A 84 -7.67 -20.36 2.01
CA ALA A 84 -6.84 -19.26 2.46
C ALA A 84 -7.30 -17.90 1.88
N ARG A 85 -8.26 -17.90 0.94
CA ARG A 85 -8.82 -16.69 0.37
C ARG A 85 -9.73 -16.01 1.41
N PRO A 86 -9.33 -14.86 1.99
CA PRO A 86 -10.12 -14.19 3.02
C PRO A 86 -11.49 -13.77 2.46
N TYR A 87 -12.51 -13.70 3.33
CA TYR A 87 -13.92 -13.50 2.94
C TYR A 87 -14.14 -12.26 2.07
N TYR A 88 -13.40 -11.17 2.32
CA TYR A 88 -13.45 -9.98 1.49
C TYR A 88 -12.96 -10.28 0.06
N LEU A 89 -11.89 -11.07 -0.12
CA LEU A 89 -11.40 -11.49 -1.44
C LEU A 89 -12.40 -12.38 -2.21
N ARG A 90 -13.30 -13.10 -1.54
CA ARG A 90 -14.40 -13.83 -2.21
C ARG A 90 -15.47 -12.89 -2.75
N LEU A 91 -15.79 -11.83 -2.03
CA LEU A 91 -16.75 -10.79 -2.49
C LEU A 91 -16.21 -9.99 -3.67
N VAL A 92 -14.89 -9.78 -3.72
CA VAL A 92 -14.23 -9.07 -4.84
C VAL A 92 -13.58 -9.96 -5.88
N ALA A 93 -13.68 -11.29 -5.74
CA ALA A 93 -13.20 -12.28 -6.71
C ALA A 93 -13.70 -12.10 -8.16
N PRO A 94 -14.95 -11.66 -8.44
CA PRO A 94 -15.38 -11.41 -9.81
C PRO A 94 -14.73 -10.16 -10.42
N PHE A 95 -14.12 -9.29 -9.62
CA PHE A 95 -13.41 -8.12 -10.08
C PHE A 95 -11.92 -8.47 -10.23
N ALA A 96 -11.37 -8.24 -11.42
CA ALA A 96 -9.94 -8.37 -11.63
C ALA A 96 -9.18 -7.56 -10.56
N PRO A 97 -8.14 -8.12 -9.90
CA PRO A 97 -7.43 -7.45 -8.80
C PRO A 97 -6.85 -6.09 -9.22
N GLU A 98 -6.55 -5.92 -10.51
CA GLU A 98 -6.15 -4.65 -11.12
C GLU A 98 -7.27 -3.60 -11.08
N ARG A 99 -8.51 -4.00 -11.40
CA ARG A 99 -9.69 -3.12 -11.34
C ARG A 99 -10.02 -2.74 -9.90
N LEU A 100 -9.81 -3.64 -8.94
CA LEU A 100 -10.11 -3.34 -7.55
C LEU A 100 -9.17 -2.29 -6.96
N ARG A 101 -7.86 -2.42 -7.21
CA ARG A 101 -6.89 -1.40 -6.81
C ARG A 101 -7.16 -0.07 -7.51
N MET A 102 -7.65 -0.10 -8.74
CA MET A 102 -8.04 1.12 -9.45
C MET A 102 -9.28 1.76 -8.82
N VAL A 103 -10.31 0.99 -8.49
CA VAL A 103 -11.51 1.48 -7.79
C VAL A 103 -11.17 2.02 -6.40
N GLU A 104 -10.34 1.31 -5.63
CA GLU A 104 -9.87 1.77 -4.31
C GLU A 104 -9.15 3.11 -4.41
N ARG A 105 -8.25 3.26 -5.39
CA ARG A 105 -7.56 4.53 -5.68
C ARG A 105 -8.55 5.62 -6.09
N TRP A 106 -9.52 5.32 -6.95
CA TRP A 106 -10.56 6.28 -7.35
C TRP A 106 -11.45 6.69 -6.19
N VAL A 107 -11.83 5.77 -5.31
CA VAL A 107 -12.63 6.05 -4.12
C VAL A 107 -11.83 6.91 -3.14
N LEU A 108 -10.55 6.62 -2.92
CA LEU A 108 -9.68 7.45 -2.08
C LEU A 108 -9.53 8.86 -2.66
N VAL A 109 -9.29 8.98 -3.97
CA VAL A 109 -9.22 10.29 -4.65
C VAL A 109 -10.54 11.02 -4.54
N LEU A 110 -11.67 10.36 -4.82
CA LEU A 110 -13.00 10.97 -4.76
C LEU A 110 -13.36 11.40 -3.33
N ALA A 111 -13.11 10.55 -2.33
CA ALA A 111 -13.33 10.87 -0.93
C ALA A 111 -12.46 12.06 -0.49
N THR A 112 -11.21 12.11 -0.94
CA THR A 112 -10.32 13.25 -0.68
C THR A 112 -10.85 14.52 -1.35
N VAL A 113 -11.24 14.46 -2.63
CA VAL A 113 -11.82 15.61 -3.35
C VAL A 113 -13.11 16.11 -2.69
N LEU A 114 -13.98 15.20 -2.25
CA LEU A 114 -15.23 15.55 -1.59
C LEU A 114 -14.98 16.22 -0.23
N LEU A 115 -14.07 15.66 0.56
CA LEU A 115 -13.64 16.23 1.84
C LEU A 115 -13.14 17.67 1.65
N LEU A 116 -12.32 17.89 0.62
CA LEU A 116 -11.78 19.21 0.27
C LEU A 116 -12.84 20.19 -0.21
N ALA A 117 -13.80 19.71 -1.00
CA ALA A 117 -14.90 20.56 -1.46
C ALA A 117 -15.75 21.01 -0.27
N VAL A 118 -16.03 20.10 0.67
CA VAL A 118 -16.78 20.41 1.90
C VAL A 118 -15.99 21.38 2.77
N GLU A 119 -14.71 21.12 3.03
CA GLU A 119 -13.88 21.99 3.85
C GLU A 119 -13.67 23.36 3.21
N GLY A 120 -13.38 23.42 1.92
CA GLY A 120 -13.28 24.66 1.16
C GLY A 120 -14.58 25.47 1.20
N ALA A 121 -15.74 24.80 1.05
CA ALA A 121 -17.04 25.45 1.19
C ALA A 121 -17.28 25.95 2.62
N THR A 122 -16.89 25.19 3.65
CA THR A 122 -17.02 25.63 5.04
C THR A 122 -16.12 26.81 5.37
N LEU A 123 -14.90 26.87 4.83
CA LEU A 123 -13.98 28.00 4.99
C LEU A 123 -14.51 29.27 4.32
N LEU A 124 -15.10 29.14 3.12
CA LEU A 124 -15.77 30.24 2.43
C LEU A 124 -17.02 30.72 3.18
N GLY A 125 -17.79 29.79 3.75
CA GLY A 125 -19.03 30.09 4.48
C GLY A 125 -18.81 30.69 5.87
N ALA A 126 -17.72 30.34 6.55
CA ALA A 126 -17.43 30.78 7.93
C ALA A 126 -16.95 32.24 8.02
N GLY A 127 -16.91 32.99 6.92
CA GLY A 127 -16.43 34.37 6.92
C GLY A 127 -14.95 34.48 7.30
N LEU A 128 -14.16 33.40 7.22
CA LEU A 128 -12.74 33.41 7.57
C LEU A 128 -11.93 34.44 6.77
N LEU A 129 -12.40 34.79 5.57
CA LEU A 129 -11.82 35.83 4.72
C LEU A 129 -12.08 37.25 5.21
N SER A 130 -13.03 37.46 6.12
CA SER A 130 -13.33 38.78 6.66
C SER A 130 -12.32 39.24 7.71
N ASN A 131 -11.68 38.31 8.43
CA ASN A 131 -10.61 38.58 9.39
C ASN A 131 -9.55 37.45 9.36
N PRO A 132 -8.79 37.32 8.25
CA PRO A 132 -7.80 36.26 8.13
C PRO A 132 -6.66 36.46 9.14
N SER A 133 -6.24 35.39 9.81
CA SER A 133 -5.00 35.44 10.59
C SER A 133 -3.82 35.68 9.66
N LEU A 134 -2.80 36.41 10.12
CA LEU A 134 -1.61 36.71 9.32
C LEU A 134 -0.92 35.43 8.80
N TYR A 135 -1.01 34.34 9.58
CA TYR A 135 -0.43 33.03 9.27
C TYR A 135 -1.24 32.19 8.29
N LEU A 136 -2.52 32.53 8.05
CA LEU A 136 -3.36 31.82 7.09
C LEU A 136 -2.81 31.97 5.66
N TRP A 137 -2.34 33.16 5.30
CA TRP A 137 -1.84 33.43 3.95
C TRP A 137 -0.60 32.59 3.58
N PRO A 138 0.46 32.50 4.41
CA PRO A 138 1.56 31.57 4.19
C PRO A 138 1.13 30.10 4.06
N VAL A 139 0.19 29.64 4.89
CA VAL A 139 -0.33 28.27 4.83
C VAL A 139 -1.03 28.02 3.49
N LEU A 140 -1.88 28.94 3.04
CA LEU A 140 -2.56 28.86 1.74
C LEU A 140 -1.58 28.95 0.56
N ALA A 141 -0.57 29.82 0.65
CA ALA A 141 0.47 29.95 -0.37
C ALA A 141 1.30 28.67 -0.49
N ALA A 142 1.69 28.05 0.63
CA ALA A 142 2.39 26.77 0.64
C ALA A 142 1.50 25.64 0.10
N GLY A 143 0.24 25.58 0.52
CA GLY A 143 -0.74 24.61 0.02
C GLY A 143 -0.99 24.69 -1.49
N THR A 144 -1.15 25.91 -2.02
CA THR A 144 -1.36 26.13 -3.46
C THR A 144 -0.12 25.78 -4.27
N ALA A 145 1.07 26.18 -3.82
CA ALA A 145 2.33 25.80 -4.47
C ALA A 145 2.51 24.27 -4.50
N MET A 146 2.18 23.60 -3.39
CA MET A 146 2.24 22.14 -3.29
C MET A 146 1.30 21.46 -4.28
N LEU A 147 0.04 21.91 -4.35
CA LEU A 147 -0.95 21.39 -5.28
C LEU A 147 -0.51 21.60 -6.74
N ALA A 148 0.04 22.77 -7.07
CA ALA A 148 0.57 23.06 -8.39
C ALA A 148 1.72 22.10 -8.76
N ILE A 149 2.63 21.79 -7.83
CA ILE A 149 3.71 20.83 -8.05
C ILE A 149 3.15 19.42 -8.25
N VAL A 150 2.20 18.97 -7.43
CA VAL A 150 1.55 17.66 -7.57
C VAL A 150 0.89 17.54 -8.95
N LEU A 151 0.10 18.54 -9.36
CA LEU A 151 -0.59 18.54 -10.66
C LEU A 151 0.40 18.61 -11.83
N ALA A 152 1.43 19.45 -11.75
CA ALA A 152 2.46 19.52 -12.77
C ALA A 152 3.19 18.19 -12.92
N LYS A 153 3.49 17.50 -11.81
CA LYS A 153 4.13 16.19 -11.81
C LYS A 153 3.22 15.10 -12.35
N ALA A 154 1.96 15.07 -11.92
CA ALA A 154 0.95 14.18 -12.47
C ALA A 154 0.83 14.37 -13.99
N PHE A 155 0.70 15.61 -14.46
CA PHE A 155 0.63 15.92 -15.89
C PHE A 155 1.88 15.46 -16.66
N GLN A 156 3.08 15.71 -16.10
CA GLN A 156 4.35 15.27 -16.71
C GLN A 156 4.42 13.74 -16.87
N LEU A 157 3.98 12.99 -15.86
CA LEU A 157 4.04 11.53 -15.86
C LEU A 157 2.95 10.90 -16.73
N TRP A 158 1.69 11.33 -16.59
CA TRP A 158 0.56 10.70 -17.29
C TRP A 158 0.36 11.17 -18.73
N ILE A 159 0.56 12.46 -19.01
CA ILE A 159 0.21 13.03 -20.32
C ILE A 159 1.43 13.14 -21.22
N LYS A 160 2.55 13.65 -20.68
CA LYS A 160 3.78 13.81 -21.48
C LYS A 160 4.59 12.52 -21.59
N GLY A 161 4.41 11.56 -20.69
CA GLY A 161 5.21 10.33 -20.65
C GLY A 161 6.71 10.60 -20.54
N ALA A 162 7.10 11.69 -19.87
CA ALA A 162 8.50 12.07 -19.70
C ALA A 162 9.09 11.26 -18.54
N HIS A 163 9.78 10.15 -18.85
CA HIS A 163 10.31 9.21 -17.86
C HIS A 163 11.81 9.35 -17.59
N GLU A 164 12.48 10.41 -18.09
CA GLU A 164 13.93 10.52 -17.94
C GLU A 164 14.37 10.65 -16.48
N HIS A 165 13.62 11.37 -15.64
CA HIS A 165 13.96 11.63 -14.23
C HIS A 165 12.70 11.68 -13.33
N PRO A 166 11.98 10.56 -13.16
CA PRO A 166 10.65 10.54 -12.55
C PRO A 166 10.64 11.02 -11.09
N ARG A 167 11.73 10.74 -10.34
CA ARG A 167 11.85 11.11 -8.92
C ARG A 167 12.15 12.60 -8.67
N ARG A 168 12.63 13.34 -9.68
CA ARG A 168 13.10 14.72 -9.47
C ARG A 168 11.92 15.63 -9.12
N GLY A 169 11.96 16.24 -7.93
CA GLY A 169 10.91 17.17 -7.45
C GLY A 169 9.70 16.49 -6.80
N VAL A 170 9.71 15.17 -6.62
CA VAL A 170 8.68 14.51 -5.80
C VAL A 170 8.91 14.81 -4.32
N THR A 171 10.16 14.76 -3.86
CA THR A 171 10.55 15.06 -2.46
C THR A 171 10.18 16.48 -2.03
N SER A 172 10.16 17.47 -2.93
CA SER A 172 9.74 18.83 -2.60
C SER A 172 8.27 18.90 -2.15
N ILE A 173 7.41 17.97 -2.58
CA ILE A 173 6.01 17.91 -2.13
C ILE A 173 5.94 17.56 -0.65
N ALA A 174 6.70 16.55 -0.20
CA ALA A 174 6.78 16.16 1.20
C ALA A 174 7.37 17.26 2.08
N VAL A 175 8.41 17.96 1.59
CA VAL A 175 8.99 19.12 2.29
C VAL A 175 7.97 20.25 2.42
N LEU A 176 7.20 20.57 1.37
CA LEU A 176 6.15 21.59 1.42
C LEU A 176 5.01 21.20 2.37
N ALA A 177 4.63 19.92 2.42
CA ALA A 177 3.64 19.43 3.37
C ALA A 177 4.11 19.64 4.81
N GLY A 178 5.35 19.26 5.11
CA GLY A 178 5.97 19.49 6.42
C GLY A 178 6.08 20.98 6.79
N LEU A 179 6.47 21.82 5.84
CA LEU A 179 6.51 23.28 6.02
C LEU A 179 5.12 23.86 6.30
N THR A 180 4.10 23.43 5.56
CA THR A 180 2.71 23.89 5.74
C THR A 180 2.22 23.60 7.16
N LEU A 181 2.45 22.38 7.66
CA LEU A 181 2.10 21.99 9.02
C LEU A 181 2.89 22.78 10.07
N SER A 182 4.19 22.99 9.82
CA SER A 182 5.06 23.75 10.72
C SER A 182 4.63 25.20 10.84
N ILE A 183 4.27 25.85 9.72
CA ILE A 183 3.78 27.23 9.69
C ILE A 183 2.44 27.34 10.43
N GLY A 184 1.50 26.41 10.18
CA GLY A 184 0.22 26.39 10.88
C GLY A 184 0.40 26.23 12.40
N SER A 185 1.26 25.30 12.82
CA SER A 185 1.58 25.06 14.23
C SER A 185 2.24 26.27 14.88
N ALA A 186 3.22 26.90 14.21
CA ALA A 186 3.86 28.11 14.69
C ALA A 186 2.86 29.28 14.83
N GLY A 187 1.92 29.41 13.88
CA GLY A 187 0.85 30.40 13.93
C GLY A 187 -0.04 30.25 15.17
N VAL A 188 -0.41 29.03 15.55
CA VAL A 188 -1.19 28.76 16.77
C VAL A 188 -0.41 29.12 18.04
N VAL A 189 0.88 28.78 18.09
CA VAL A 189 1.73 29.11 19.25
C VAL A 189 1.87 30.62 19.41
N LEU A 190 2.11 31.34 18.31
CA LEU A 190 2.22 32.80 18.34
C LEU A 190 0.86 33.46 18.66
N GLY A 191 -0.23 32.93 18.12
CA GLY A 191 -1.59 33.36 18.45
C GLY A 191 -1.93 33.18 19.94
N LEU A 192 -1.47 32.10 20.56
CA LEU A 192 -1.65 31.87 22.00
C LEU A 192 -0.89 32.92 22.84
N LEU A 193 0.31 33.31 22.42
CA LEU A 193 1.08 34.37 23.07
C LEU A 193 0.39 35.73 22.92
N GLU A 194 -0.14 36.04 21.73
CA GLU A 194 -0.94 37.25 21.49
C GLU A 194 -2.20 37.28 22.37
N LEU A 195 -2.89 36.14 22.51
CA LEU A 195 -4.05 36.02 23.37
C LEU A 195 -3.68 36.28 24.83
N ALA A 196 -2.59 35.71 25.32
CA ALA A 196 -2.13 35.91 26.69
C ALA A 196 -1.91 37.41 27.00
N MET A 197 -1.22 38.11 26.10
CA MET A 197 -0.99 39.56 26.21
C MET A 197 -2.31 40.36 26.14
N ALA A 198 -3.24 39.98 25.27
CA ALA A 198 -4.52 40.66 25.13
C ALA A 198 -5.44 40.47 26.36
N VAL A 199 -5.43 39.28 26.95
CA VAL A 199 -6.18 38.96 28.18
C VAL A 199 -5.62 39.73 29.37
N GLU A 200 -4.29 39.84 29.48
CA GLU A 200 -3.63 40.62 30.53
C GLU A 200 -3.99 42.11 30.42
N ALA A 201 -4.00 42.66 29.20
CA ALA A 201 -4.36 44.06 28.96
C ALA A 201 -5.84 44.36 29.20
N ALA A 202 -6.74 43.38 29.01
CA ALA A 202 -8.18 43.56 29.10
C ALA A 202 -8.89 42.35 29.74
N PRO A 203 -8.73 42.12 31.06
CA PRO A 203 -9.23 40.91 31.73
C PRO A 203 -10.76 40.77 31.65
N GLY A 204 -11.49 41.89 31.58
CA GLY A 204 -12.94 41.90 31.44
C GLY A 204 -13.46 41.30 30.13
N ARG A 205 -12.61 41.14 29.10
CA ARG A 205 -12.96 40.52 27.80
C ARG A 205 -12.33 39.14 27.59
N ALA A 206 -11.75 38.54 28.62
CA ALA A 206 -10.98 37.31 28.49
C ALA A 206 -11.76 36.16 27.80
N VAL A 207 -13.04 35.99 28.16
CA VAL A 207 -13.89 34.93 27.59
C VAL A 207 -14.13 35.15 26.09
N GLU A 208 -14.50 36.37 25.69
CA GLU A 208 -14.75 36.73 24.31
C GLU A 208 -13.50 36.55 23.44
N LEU A 209 -12.35 37.05 23.92
CA LEU A 209 -11.06 36.92 23.25
C LEU A 209 -10.64 35.46 23.09
N THR A 210 -10.83 34.65 24.12
CA THR A 210 -10.47 33.22 24.10
C THR A 210 -11.33 32.44 23.11
N ILE A 211 -12.64 32.69 23.06
CA ILE A 211 -13.55 32.03 22.10
C ILE A 211 -13.19 32.42 20.67
N SER A 212 -12.95 33.71 20.41
CA SER A 212 -12.56 34.19 19.08
C SER A 212 -11.23 33.59 18.62
N TRP A 213 -10.23 33.57 19.51
CA TRP A 213 -8.94 32.93 19.27
C TRP A 213 -9.10 31.44 18.96
N LEU A 214 -9.89 30.72 19.78
CA LEU A 214 -10.09 29.28 19.63
C LEU A 214 -10.64 28.93 18.24
N PHE A 215 -11.68 29.63 17.77
CA PHE A 215 -12.24 29.37 16.44
C PHE A 215 -11.26 29.71 15.32
N ARG A 216 -10.56 30.85 15.42
CA ARG A 216 -9.61 31.30 14.41
C ARG A 216 -8.42 30.35 14.27
N ASP A 217 -7.83 29.96 15.39
CA ASP A 217 -6.62 29.14 15.42
C ASP A 217 -6.94 27.66 15.18
N ALA A 218 -8.11 27.17 15.58
CA ALA A 218 -8.60 25.84 15.18
C ALA A 218 -8.81 25.77 13.65
N ALA A 219 -9.36 26.80 13.03
CA ALA A 219 -9.51 26.86 11.58
C ALA A 219 -8.16 26.90 10.85
N LEU A 220 -7.19 27.68 11.36
CA LEU A 220 -5.82 27.70 10.83
C LEU A 220 -5.16 26.31 10.90
N LEU A 221 -5.21 25.67 12.07
CA LEU A 221 -4.59 24.36 12.28
C LEU A 221 -5.26 23.28 11.44
N SER A 222 -6.59 23.26 11.39
CA SER A 222 -7.36 22.36 10.54
C SER A 222 -6.92 22.51 9.08
N THR A 223 -6.91 23.75 8.56
CA THR A 223 -6.48 24.04 7.19
C THR A 223 -5.06 23.56 6.92
N ALA A 224 -4.12 23.81 7.84
CA ALA A 224 -2.74 23.36 7.71
C ALA A 224 -2.61 21.83 7.69
N ILE A 225 -3.35 21.12 8.55
CA ILE A 225 -3.38 19.65 8.60
C ILE A 225 -3.94 19.09 7.29
N ILE A 226 -5.08 19.61 6.82
CA ILE A 226 -5.74 19.17 5.58
C ILE A 226 -4.78 19.31 4.40
N LEU A 227 -4.18 20.50 4.24
CA LEU A 227 -3.22 20.75 3.16
C LEU A 227 -2.01 19.82 3.27
N ALA A 228 -1.43 19.65 4.47
CA ALA A 228 -0.29 18.77 4.67
C ALA A 228 -0.62 17.30 4.37
N VAL A 229 -1.78 16.80 4.80
CA VAL A 229 -2.25 15.44 4.51
C VAL A 229 -2.44 15.26 3.02
N MET A 230 -3.07 16.22 2.33
CA MET A 230 -3.18 16.20 0.87
C MET A 230 -1.82 16.10 0.18
N GLY A 231 -0.88 16.94 0.60
CA GLY A 231 0.49 16.93 0.10
C GLY A 231 1.17 15.58 0.28
N GLY A 232 1.06 15.02 1.49
CA GLY A 232 1.59 13.70 1.83
C GLY A 232 0.97 12.58 1.01
N LEU A 233 -0.35 12.61 0.80
CA LEU A 233 -1.05 11.63 -0.05
C LEU A 233 -0.65 11.77 -1.51
N GLY A 234 -0.56 12.99 -2.04
CA GLY A 234 -0.10 13.26 -3.40
C GLY A 234 1.34 12.79 -3.62
N TRP A 235 2.21 13.03 -2.65
CA TRP A 235 3.59 12.52 -2.65
C TRP A 235 3.62 10.99 -2.67
N LEU A 236 2.89 10.32 -1.78
CA LEU A 236 2.86 8.87 -1.67
C LEU A 236 2.28 8.21 -2.93
N ALA A 237 1.23 8.79 -3.51
CA ALA A 237 0.65 8.32 -4.77
C ALA A 237 1.66 8.38 -5.92
N LEU A 238 2.39 9.49 -6.06
CA LEU A 238 3.43 9.65 -7.08
C LEU A 238 4.61 8.70 -6.85
N ASP A 239 5.11 8.60 -5.62
CA ASP A 239 6.26 7.73 -5.28
C ASP A 239 5.93 6.23 -5.49
N SER A 240 4.73 5.80 -5.08
CA SER A 240 4.28 4.43 -5.30
C SER A 240 4.11 4.08 -6.78
N TRP A 241 3.65 5.04 -7.60
CA TRP A 241 3.55 4.86 -9.04
C TRP A 241 4.92 4.77 -9.70
N ILE A 242 5.85 5.67 -9.34
CA ILE A 242 7.22 5.67 -9.87
C ILE A 242 7.91 4.35 -9.56
N THR A 243 7.80 3.87 -8.32
CA THR A 243 8.39 2.59 -7.90
C THR A 243 7.80 1.42 -8.68
N TRP A 244 6.49 1.43 -8.97
CA TRP A 244 5.85 0.40 -9.78
C TRP A 244 6.34 0.40 -11.24
N VAL A 245 6.49 1.58 -11.85
CA VAL A 245 7.04 1.69 -13.22
C VAL A 245 8.50 1.27 -13.28
N GLU A 246 9.32 1.65 -12.29
CA GLU A 246 10.71 1.24 -12.17
C GLU A 246 10.83 -0.30 -12.08
N GLN A 247 9.97 -0.94 -11.29
CA GLN A 247 9.93 -2.41 -11.17
C GLN A 247 9.52 -3.08 -12.49
N ALA A 248 8.45 -2.61 -13.13
CA ALA A 248 8.01 -3.16 -14.40
C ALA A 248 9.07 -3.03 -15.51
N HIS A 249 9.84 -1.92 -15.50
CA HIS A 249 10.92 -1.72 -16.44
C HIS A 249 12.11 -2.63 -16.16
N ALA A 250 12.47 -2.83 -14.89
CA ALA A 250 13.52 -3.76 -14.49
C ALA A 250 13.17 -5.20 -14.90
N GLU A 251 11.93 -5.65 -14.68
CA GLU A 251 11.45 -6.98 -15.10
C GLU A 251 11.49 -7.17 -16.62
N ALA A 252 11.15 -6.14 -17.39
CA ALA A 252 11.20 -6.19 -18.86
C ALA A 252 12.64 -6.28 -19.41
N LEU A 253 13.61 -5.68 -18.72
CA LEU A 253 15.03 -5.74 -19.08
C LEU A 253 15.71 -7.04 -18.61
N ASP A 254 15.24 -7.62 -17.52
CA ASP A 254 15.76 -8.86 -16.93
C ASP A 254 15.18 -10.14 -17.58
N HIS A 255 14.29 -9.99 -18.57
CA HIS A 255 13.97 -11.04 -19.53
C HIS A 255 14.96 -10.98 -20.70
N PRO A 256 16.12 -11.68 -20.65
CA PRO A 256 17.00 -11.78 -21.79
C PRO A 256 16.22 -12.43 -22.94
N ASN A 257 16.29 -11.81 -24.12
CA ASN A 257 15.76 -12.31 -25.39
C ASN A 257 16.03 -13.82 -25.55
N HIS A 258 15.11 -14.67 -25.13
CA HIS A 258 15.10 -16.11 -25.42
C HIS A 258 14.56 -16.39 -26.84
N SER A 259 14.35 -15.37 -27.67
CA SER A 259 13.67 -15.48 -28.98
C SER A 259 14.60 -15.52 -30.20
N THR A 260 15.93 -15.62 -30.07
CA THR A 260 16.83 -15.56 -31.25
C THR A 260 17.91 -16.64 -31.31
N LYS A 261 17.63 -17.88 -30.90
CA LYS A 261 18.50 -19.04 -31.20
C LYS A 261 17.76 -20.35 -31.50
N GLU A 262 16.77 -20.36 -32.39
CA GLU A 262 16.33 -21.61 -33.05
C GLU A 262 15.95 -21.35 -34.52
N SER A 263 16.94 -21.09 -35.37
CA SER A 263 16.86 -21.39 -36.81
C SER A 263 18.27 -21.37 -37.45
N SER A 264 19.01 -22.48 -37.30
CA SER A 264 20.07 -22.89 -38.22
C SER A 264 20.19 -24.41 -38.17
#